data_AF-E5Y924-F1
#
_entry.id   AF-E5Y924-F1
#
_cell.length_a   1.000
_cell.length_b   1.000
_cell.length_c   1.000
_cell.angle_alpha   90.00
_cell.angle_beta   90.00
_cell.angle_gamma   90.00
#
_symmetry.space_group_name_H-M   'P 1'
#
loop_
_entity.id
_entity.type
_entity.pdbx_description
1 polymer ?
#
loop_
_entity_poly.entity_id
_entity_poly.type
_entity_poly.pdbx_seq_one_letter_code
_entity_poly.pdbx_strand_id
1 'polypeptide(L)'
;MKKNILLFSCIALLAASPCSAGMLESLWNKYIPTEDGRPLSPPPSPVDIQKKNSVELLGTFTHNWKYQSTTHELFYEDHRALARSIYGLAIYAGDVDSSLDPQKFIEGVLGYHYRVTQVCAWLNAVVSQKTSSPELDEENLIGVLLSDGVIAIKGGNFVPTGKYSHILAASQGKKRSFSDNLRHERLHVFWDEDSVFRERAQQEWKTLSEEERQKIRKTLHQYAQENEAQLVEEWAVKRAETSRMSIE
;
A
#
# COMPACT_ATOMS: atom_id res chain seq x y z
N MET A 1 -13.23 -33.64 -52.45
CA MET A 1 -14.08 -34.36 -51.48
C MET A 1 -13.48 -34.22 -50.08
N LYS A 2 -14.31 -33.79 -49.12
CA LYS A 2 -14.30 -33.93 -47.64
C LYS A 2 -12.98 -34.22 -46.86
N LYS A 3 -12.67 -33.26 -45.96
CA LYS A 3 -12.20 -33.31 -44.54
C LYS A 3 -11.44 -34.55 -44.03
N ASN A 4 -10.32 -34.31 -43.34
CA ASN A 4 -10.21 -34.55 -41.89
C ASN A 4 -9.05 -33.78 -41.24
N ILE A 5 -9.37 -33.21 -40.07
CA ILE A 5 -8.50 -32.52 -39.11
C ILE A 5 -7.84 -33.59 -38.23
N LEU A 6 -6.56 -33.45 -37.91
CA LEU A 6 -6.05 -33.89 -36.61
C LEU A 6 -4.94 -32.96 -36.12
N LEU A 7 -5.27 -32.24 -35.05
CA LEU A 7 -4.35 -31.64 -34.10
C LEU A 7 -3.35 -32.71 -33.62
N PHE A 8 -2.07 -32.37 -33.54
CA PHE A 8 -1.25 -32.90 -32.46
C PHE A 8 -0.46 -31.76 -31.81
N SER A 9 -0.75 -31.65 -30.53
CA SER A 9 -0.19 -30.76 -29.52
C SER A 9 1.28 -31.10 -29.28
N CYS A 10 2.17 -30.11 -29.39
CA CYS A 10 3.47 -30.15 -28.75
C CYS A 10 3.49 -29.05 -27.67
N ILE A 11 2.89 -29.35 -26.52
CA ILE A 11 3.16 -28.66 -25.27
C ILE A 11 4.59 -29.02 -24.89
N ALA A 12 5.51 -28.07 -25.08
CA ALA A 12 6.78 -28.09 -24.38
C ALA A 12 6.47 -27.95 -22.89
N LEU A 13 6.66 -29.04 -22.13
CA LEU A 13 6.71 -29.04 -20.68
C LEU A 13 7.86 -28.12 -20.23
N LEU A 14 7.53 -26.87 -19.93
CA LEU A 14 8.33 -26.08 -18.99
C LEU A 14 7.96 -26.59 -17.60
N ALA A 15 8.96 -27.19 -16.94
CA ALA A 15 8.88 -27.64 -15.57
C ALA A 15 8.41 -26.48 -14.68
N ALA A 16 7.16 -26.54 -14.22
CA ALA A 16 6.70 -25.72 -13.12
C ALA A 16 7.45 -26.17 -11.86
N SER A 17 8.30 -25.29 -11.32
CA SER A 17 8.88 -25.49 -10.00
C SER A 17 7.76 -25.71 -8.98
N PRO A 18 7.71 -26.85 -8.26
CA PRO A 18 6.63 -27.16 -7.32
C PRO A 18 6.64 -26.27 -6.05
N CYS A 19 7.57 -25.32 -5.94
CA CYS A 19 7.74 -24.46 -4.78
C CYS A 19 6.78 -23.24 -4.77
N SER A 20 6.18 -22.85 -5.91
CA SER A 20 5.19 -21.75 -5.96
C SER A 20 3.78 -22.18 -5.58
N ALA A 21 3.43 -23.46 -5.81
CA ALA A 21 2.11 -24.00 -5.52
C ALA A 21 1.84 -24.07 -4.02
N GLY A 22 2.80 -24.56 -3.20
CA GLY A 22 2.59 -24.74 -1.76
C GLY A 22 2.43 -23.44 -0.96
N MET A 23 3.13 -22.36 -1.34
CA MET A 23 2.98 -21.04 -0.68
C MET A 23 1.66 -20.38 -1.05
N LEU A 24 1.29 -20.42 -2.34
CA LEU A 24 -0.01 -19.92 -2.80
C LEU A 24 -1.16 -20.75 -2.24
N GLU A 25 -1.04 -22.07 -2.16
CA GLU A 25 -2.02 -22.99 -1.59
C GLU A 25 -2.14 -22.83 -0.06
N SER A 26 -1.04 -22.55 0.65
CA SER A 26 -1.05 -22.20 2.07
C SER A 26 -1.78 -20.89 2.35
N LEU A 27 -1.46 -19.83 1.60
CA LEU A 27 -2.16 -18.54 1.69
C LEU A 27 -3.63 -18.71 1.26
N TRP A 28 -3.88 -19.44 0.18
CA TRP A 28 -5.23 -19.75 -0.33
C TRP A 28 -6.08 -20.48 0.70
N ASN A 29 -5.58 -21.58 1.26
CA ASN A 29 -6.32 -22.40 2.23
C ASN A 29 -6.55 -21.68 3.57
N LYS A 30 -5.75 -20.66 3.90
CA LYS A 30 -5.94 -19.83 5.10
C LYS A 30 -7.08 -18.81 4.97
N TYR A 31 -7.43 -18.41 3.74
CA TYR A 31 -8.37 -17.31 3.49
C TYR A 31 -9.61 -17.70 2.64
N ILE A 32 -9.78 -18.98 2.27
CA ILE A 32 -11.06 -19.48 1.74
C ILE A 32 -12.12 -19.43 2.86
N PRO A 33 -13.30 -18.81 2.63
CA PRO A 33 -14.44 -18.99 3.52
C PRO A 33 -14.83 -20.48 3.53
N THR A 34 -14.82 -21.13 4.70
CA THR A 34 -15.42 -22.46 4.85
C THR A 34 -16.92 -22.37 4.56
N GLU A 35 -17.56 -23.50 4.20
CA GLU A 35 -18.98 -23.57 3.82
C GLU A 35 -19.95 -22.98 4.89
N ASP A 36 -19.48 -22.74 6.11
CA ASP A 36 -20.23 -22.14 7.22
C ASP A 36 -20.02 -20.62 7.38
N GLY A 37 -19.25 -19.97 6.49
CA GLY A 37 -19.14 -18.52 6.37
C GLY A 37 -18.51 -17.78 7.56
N ARG A 38 -17.78 -18.47 8.46
CA ARG A 38 -17.10 -17.83 9.60
C ARG A 38 -15.58 -17.98 9.49
N PRO A 39 -14.81 -16.88 9.47
CA PRO A 39 -13.36 -16.96 9.66
C PRO A 39 -13.04 -17.55 11.04
N LEU A 40 -12.02 -18.40 11.11
CA LEU A 40 -11.33 -18.70 12.37
C LEU A 40 -10.89 -17.36 12.98
N SER A 41 -11.27 -17.10 14.24
CA SER A 41 -11.11 -15.81 14.90
C SER A 41 -9.75 -15.15 14.58
N PRO A 42 -9.73 -13.98 13.93
CA PRO A 42 -8.48 -13.37 13.51
C PRO A 42 -7.72 -12.81 14.72
N PRO A 43 -6.36 -12.95 14.77
CA PRO A 43 -5.52 -12.06 15.59
C PRO A 43 -5.73 -10.60 15.13
N PRO A 44 -5.36 -9.57 15.92
CA PRO A 44 -5.69 -8.17 15.65
C PRO A 44 -5.23 -7.76 14.25
N SER A 45 -6.15 -7.86 13.30
CA SER A 45 -5.97 -7.56 11.89
C SER A 45 -6.29 -6.09 11.65
N PRO A 46 -5.80 -5.47 10.57
CA PRO A 46 -6.33 -4.18 10.14
C PRO A 46 -7.85 -4.25 10.11
N VAL A 47 -8.49 -3.34 10.84
CA VAL A 47 -9.94 -3.29 10.90
C VAL A 47 -10.39 -2.33 9.82
N ASP A 48 -11.17 -2.83 8.85
CA ASP A 48 -12.02 -1.98 8.03
C ASP A 48 -12.95 -1.20 8.96
N ILE A 49 -12.71 0.09 9.09
CA ILE A 49 -13.35 0.90 10.12
C ILE A 49 -14.83 1.13 9.84
N GLN A 50 -15.31 0.88 8.61
CA GLN A 50 -16.75 0.79 8.33
C GLN A 50 -17.42 -0.29 9.19
N LYS A 51 -16.66 -1.24 9.73
CA LYS A 51 -17.11 -2.34 10.58
C LYS A 51 -16.82 -2.12 12.08
N LYS A 52 -16.24 -0.97 12.49
CA LYS A 52 -15.89 -0.71 13.90
C LYS A 52 -16.69 0.44 14.52
N ASN A 53 -17.39 0.15 15.64
CA ASN A 53 -18.20 1.10 16.39
C ASN A 53 -17.36 2.04 17.29
N SER A 54 -16.55 2.91 16.69
CA SER A 54 -15.92 4.04 17.40
C SER A 54 -16.36 5.35 16.77
N VAL A 55 -17.21 6.11 17.45
CA VAL A 55 -17.85 7.33 16.90
C VAL A 55 -16.82 8.39 16.49
N GLU A 56 -15.72 8.53 17.25
CA GLU A 56 -14.67 9.53 16.99
C GLU A 56 -13.72 9.12 15.85
N LEU A 57 -13.37 7.83 15.79
CA LEU A 57 -12.62 7.29 14.64
C LEU A 57 -13.48 7.32 13.37
N LEU A 58 -14.74 6.89 13.44
CA LEU A 58 -15.70 6.96 12.33
C LEU A 58 -15.77 8.38 11.78
N GLY A 59 -15.89 9.41 12.62
CA GLY A 59 -15.91 10.82 12.19
C GLY A 59 -14.68 11.26 11.38
N THR A 60 -13.51 10.65 11.63
CA THR A 60 -12.26 10.97 10.91
C THR A 60 -12.19 10.27 9.54
N PHE A 61 -12.76 9.08 9.42
CA PHE A 61 -12.87 8.32 8.17
C PHE A 61 -14.08 8.72 7.31
N THR A 62 -15.15 9.25 7.92
CA THR A 62 -16.37 9.69 7.22
C THR A 62 -16.30 11.12 6.71
N HIS A 63 -15.21 11.85 6.97
CA HIS A 63 -14.97 13.13 6.31
C HIS A 63 -14.93 12.92 4.80
N ASN A 64 -15.84 13.56 4.07
CA ASN A 64 -15.89 13.47 2.61
C ASN A 64 -14.66 14.16 2.04
N TRP A 65 -13.96 13.46 1.15
CA TRP A 65 -12.84 14.02 0.40
C TRP A 65 -12.82 13.44 -1.01
N LYS A 66 -12.22 14.17 -1.96
CA LYS A 66 -12.34 13.91 -3.41
C LYS A 66 -12.11 12.46 -3.85
N TYR A 67 -11.14 11.76 -3.27
CA TYR A 67 -10.75 10.39 -3.68
C TYR A 67 -11.13 9.30 -2.67
N GLN A 68 -12.04 9.60 -1.74
CA GLN A 68 -12.50 8.64 -0.72
C GLN A 68 -13.06 7.35 -1.33
N SER A 69 -13.87 7.46 -2.39
CA SER A 69 -14.53 6.30 -3.02
C SER A 69 -13.55 5.36 -3.75
N THR A 70 -12.37 5.85 -4.12
CA THR A 70 -11.33 5.11 -4.85
C THR A 70 -10.15 4.72 -3.95
N THR A 71 -10.26 4.95 -2.64
CA THR A 71 -9.19 4.69 -1.67
C THR A 71 -9.69 3.73 -0.59
N HIS A 72 -8.93 2.66 -0.34
CA HIS A 72 -9.20 1.73 0.75
C HIS A 72 -8.40 2.14 1.99
N GLU A 73 -9.07 2.76 2.96
CA GLU A 73 -8.45 3.25 4.19
C GLU A 73 -8.53 2.17 5.28
N LEU A 74 -7.37 1.80 5.84
CA LEU A 74 -7.22 0.78 6.87
C LEU A 74 -6.85 1.42 8.22
N PHE A 75 -7.32 0.80 9.31
CA PHE A 75 -6.99 1.24 10.67
C PHE A 75 -6.22 0.17 11.44
N TYR A 76 -5.17 0.61 12.11
CA TYR A 76 -4.39 -0.19 13.05
C TYR A 76 -4.38 0.49 14.41
N GLU A 77 -4.74 -0.25 15.46
CA GLU A 77 -4.59 0.23 16.84
C GLU A 77 -3.11 0.36 17.24
N ASP A 78 -2.29 -0.60 16.79
CA ASP A 78 -0.86 -0.63 17.04
C ASP A 78 -0.08 -0.19 15.78
N HIS A 79 0.62 0.94 15.87
CA HIS A 79 1.50 1.43 14.81
C HIS A 79 2.57 0.42 14.41
N ARG A 80 3.00 -0.47 15.32
CA ARG A 80 4.00 -1.48 14.98
C ARG A 80 3.42 -2.57 14.09
N ALA A 81 2.15 -2.92 14.27
CA ALA A 81 1.44 -3.83 13.37
C ALA A 81 1.22 -3.18 11.99
N LEU A 82 0.90 -1.88 11.97
CA LEU A 82 0.85 -1.09 10.73
C LEU A 82 2.18 -1.18 9.99
N ALA A 83 3.29 -0.87 10.66
CA ALA A 83 4.60 -0.88 10.05
C ALA A 83 4.98 -2.27 9.52
N ARG A 84 4.85 -3.32 10.35
CA ARG A 84 5.18 -4.70 9.93
C ARG A 84 4.35 -5.16 8.73
N SER A 85 3.10 -4.72 8.61
CA SER A 85 2.21 -5.14 7.52
C SER A 85 2.64 -4.67 6.12
N ILE A 86 3.55 -3.70 6.02
CA ILE A 86 4.03 -3.15 4.74
C ILE A 86 5.55 -3.18 4.61
N TYR A 87 6.29 -3.84 5.50
CA TYR A 87 7.77 -3.75 5.51
C TYR A 87 8.39 -4.28 4.21
N GLY A 88 8.05 -5.49 3.79
CA GLY A 88 8.51 -6.09 2.55
C GLY A 88 8.01 -5.37 1.31
N LEU A 89 6.83 -4.75 1.36
CA LEU A 89 6.36 -3.84 0.30
C LEU A 89 7.23 -2.58 0.22
N ALA A 90 7.56 -1.95 1.35
CA ALA A 90 8.40 -0.75 1.41
C ALA A 90 9.82 -1.03 0.90
N ILE A 91 10.39 -2.19 1.24
CA ILE A 91 11.67 -2.64 0.67
C ILE A 91 11.55 -2.84 -0.84
N TYR A 92 10.51 -3.53 -1.32
CA TYR A 92 10.31 -3.80 -2.74
C TYR A 92 10.11 -2.53 -3.56
N ALA A 93 9.36 -1.57 -3.04
CA ALA A 93 9.09 -0.29 -3.68
C ALA A 93 10.32 0.64 -3.70
N GLY A 94 11.34 0.35 -2.88
CA GLY A 94 12.52 1.20 -2.72
C GLY A 94 12.28 2.42 -1.84
N ASP A 95 11.19 2.43 -1.05
CA ASP A 95 10.90 3.49 -0.09
C ASP A 95 11.84 3.43 1.11
N VAL A 96 12.32 2.22 1.41
CA VAL A 96 13.25 1.93 2.49
C VAL A 96 14.41 1.09 1.99
N ASP A 97 15.61 1.49 2.39
CA ASP A 97 16.83 0.73 2.12
C ASP A 97 16.80 -0.61 2.88
N SER A 98 17.09 -1.71 2.18
CA SER A 98 17.16 -3.07 2.76
C SER A 98 18.18 -3.22 3.91
N SER A 99 19.12 -2.29 4.05
CA SER A 99 20.08 -2.21 5.15
C SER A 99 19.54 -1.48 6.39
N LEU A 100 18.37 -0.83 6.30
CA LEU A 100 17.73 -0.21 7.44
C LEU A 100 17.36 -1.30 8.46
N ASP A 101 17.77 -1.07 9.71
CA ASP A 101 17.35 -1.88 10.85
C ASP A 101 15.80 -1.97 10.89
N PRO A 102 15.22 -3.20 10.78
CA PRO A 102 13.78 -3.39 10.84
C PRO A 102 13.13 -2.76 12.07
N GLN A 103 13.83 -2.74 13.21
CA GLN A 103 13.27 -2.15 14.43
C GLN A 103 13.12 -0.63 14.31
N LYS A 104 14.06 0.05 13.63
CA LYS A 104 13.95 1.50 13.36
C LYS A 104 12.77 1.81 12.45
N PHE A 105 12.53 0.96 11.46
CA PHE A 105 11.35 1.07 10.61
C PHE A 105 10.06 0.92 11.42
N ILE A 106 9.96 -0.15 12.20
CA ILE A 106 8.77 -0.47 13.02
C ILE A 106 8.45 0.65 14.01
N GLU A 107 9.46 1.31 14.58
CA GLU A 107 9.27 2.41 15.53
C GLU A 107 9.02 3.76 14.86
N GLY A 108 9.41 3.91 13.60
CA GLY A 108 9.36 5.19 12.87
C GLY A 108 8.09 5.38 12.04
N VAL A 109 7.52 4.30 11.51
CA VAL A 109 6.39 4.36 10.58
C VAL A 109 5.08 4.58 11.36
N LEU A 110 4.34 5.61 10.96
CA LEU A 110 3.05 5.97 11.55
C LEU A 110 1.90 5.98 10.53
N GLY A 111 2.22 5.85 9.24
CA GLY A 111 1.26 5.78 8.15
C GLY A 111 1.93 5.26 6.89
N TYR A 112 1.12 4.83 5.94
CA TYR A 112 1.57 4.46 4.61
C TYR A 112 0.49 4.76 3.59
N HIS A 113 0.94 4.92 2.34
CA HIS A 113 0.10 4.99 1.16
C HIS A 113 0.78 4.20 0.03
N TYR A 114 -0.02 3.43 -0.71
CA TYR A 114 0.43 2.68 -1.88
C TYR A 114 -0.66 2.59 -2.95
N ARG A 115 -0.25 2.66 -4.23
CA ARG A 115 -1.14 2.25 -5.32
C ARG A 115 -1.38 0.75 -5.26
N VAL A 116 -2.61 0.33 -5.54
CA VAL A 116 -2.98 -1.10 -5.63
C VAL A 116 -2.13 -1.83 -6.68
N THR A 117 -1.67 -1.14 -7.72
CA THR A 117 -0.74 -1.68 -8.72
C THR A 117 0.65 -1.98 -8.15
N GLN A 118 1.15 -1.16 -7.21
CA GLN A 118 2.43 -1.43 -6.52
C GLN A 118 2.30 -2.67 -5.63
N VAL A 119 1.20 -2.78 -4.89
CA VAL A 119 0.89 -3.97 -4.08
C VAL A 119 0.87 -5.23 -4.95
N CYS A 120 0.14 -5.20 -6.07
CA CYS A 120 0.10 -6.35 -6.98
C CYS A 120 1.46 -6.68 -7.59
N ALA A 121 2.27 -5.67 -7.93
CA ALA A 121 3.61 -5.86 -8.47
C ALA A 121 4.53 -6.55 -7.45
N TRP A 122 4.50 -6.11 -6.19
CA TRP A 122 5.21 -6.75 -5.09
C TRP A 122 4.79 -8.21 -4.92
N LEU A 123 3.49 -8.48 -4.82
CA LEU A 123 2.98 -9.85 -4.66
C LEU A 123 3.32 -10.76 -5.85
N ASN A 124 3.34 -10.23 -7.07
CA ASN A 124 3.77 -11.01 -8.24
C ASN A 124 5.29 -11.24 -8.25
N ALA A 125 6.08 -10.32 -7.67
CA ALA A 125 7.51 -10.54 -7.44
C ALA A 125 7.75 -11.64 -6.39
N VAL A 126 6.92 -11.70 -5.34
CA VAL A 126 6.90 -12.80 -4.36
C VAL A 126 6.62 -14.14 -5.05
N VAL A 127 5.55 -14.22 -5.86
CA VAL A 127 5.19 -15.43 -6.64
C VAL A 127 6.32 -15.86 -7.56
N SER A 128 7.01 -14.89 -8.17
CA SER A 128 8.15 -15.12 -9.06
C SER A 128 9.48 -15.33 -8.34
N GLN A 129 9.49 -15.38 -7.00
CA GLN A 129 10.68 -15.55 -6.15
C GLN A 129 11.76 -14.47 -6.37
N LYS A 130 11.35 -13.27 -6.78
CA LYS A 130 12.23 -12.10 -6.96
C LYS A 130 12.42 -11.29 -5.67
N THR A 131 11.58 -11.54 -4.67
CA THR A 131 11.65 -10.96 -3.34
C THR A 131 11.26 -12.02 -2.30
N SER A 132 11.48 -11.72 -1.02
CA SER A 132 11.16 -12.61 0.09
C SER A 132 9.66 -12.91 0.19
N SER A 133 9.32 -14.09 0.71
CA SER A 133 7.94 -14.42 1.08
C SER A 133 7.42 -13.47 2.16
N PRO A 134 6.09 -13.18 2.19
CA PRO A 134 5.51 -12.28 3.17
C PRO A 134 5.58 -12.86 4.59
N GLU A 135 5.76 -12.00 5.58
CA GLU A 135 5.63 -12.34 7.00
C GLU A 135 4.18 -12.29 7.49
N LEU A 136 3.92 -12.75 8.71
CA LEU A 136 2.56 -12.91 9.26
C LEU A 136 1.68 -11.66 9.15
N ASP A 137 2.20 -10.48 9.49
CA ASP A 137 1.41 -9.23 9.43
C ASP A 137 1.15 -8.79 7.98
N GLU A 138 2.05 -9.13 7.06
CA GLU A 138 1.89 -8.89 5.63
C GLU A 138 0.87 -9.86 5.03
N GLU A 139 0.91 -11.15 5.42
CA GLU A 139 -0.11 -12.13 5.07
C GLU A 139 -1.50 -11.67 5.52
N ASN A 140 -1.60 -11.09 6.72
CA ASN A 140 -2.85 -10.55 7.25
C ASN A 140 -3.38 -9.39 6.39
N LEU A 141 -2.51 -8.47 5.98
CA LEU A 141 -2.87 -7.40 5.05
C LEU A 141 -3.37 -7.99 3.72
N ILE A 142 -2.61 -8.91 3.12
CA ILE A 142 -2.98 -9.57 1.85
C ILE A 142 -4.36 -10.22 1.95
N GLY A 143 -4.63 -10.93 3.05
CA GLY A 143 -5.92 -11.56 3.32
C GLY A 143 -7.07 -10.55 3.36
N VAL A 144 -6.89 -9.40 4.02
CA VAL A 144 -7.88 -8.32 4.05
C VAL A 144 -8.11 -7.73 2.66
N LEU A 145 -7.04 -7.45 1.90
CA LEU A 145 -7.16 -6.89 0.55
C LEU A 145 -7.87 -7.83 -0.43
N LEU A 146 -7.68 -9.15 -0.29
CA LEU A 146 -8.42 -10.16 -1.06
C LEU A 146 -9.90 -10.21 -0.63
N SER A 147 -10.15 -10.28 0.67
CA SER A 147 -11.51 -10.36 1.24
C SER A 147 -12.37 -9.16 0.88
N ASP A 148 -11.81 -7.95 0.95
CA ASP A 148 -12.53 -6.71 0.67
C ASP A 148 -12.60 -6.36 -0.83
N GLY A 149 -12.04 -7.24 -1.67
CA GLY A 149 -12.06 -7.14 -3.13
C GLY A 149 -11.24 -5.97 -3.66
N VAL A 150 -10.13 -5.63 -3.00
CA VAL A 150 -9.15 -4.64 -3.46
C VAL A 150 -8.28 -5.25 -4.56
N ILE A 151 -7.84 -6.48 -4.34
CA ILE A 151 -7.04 -7.28 -5.28
C ILE A 151 -7.72 -8.64 -5.51
N ALA A 152 -7.37 -9.30 -6.62
CA ALA A 152 -7.83 -10.65 -6.95
C ALA A 152 -6.69 -11.47 -7.53
N ILE A 153 -6.85 -12.80 -7.52
CA ILE A 153 -5.92 -13.73 -8.17
C ILE A 153 -6.53 -14.16 -9.50
N LYS A 154 -5.83 -13.92 -10.62
CA LYS A 154 -6.22 -14.36 -11.97
C LYS A 154 -5.03 -15.03 -12.65
N GLY A 155 -5.21 -16.28 -13.07
CA GLY A 155 -4.16 -17.04 -13.74
C GLY A 155 -2.87 -17.16 -12.91
N GLY A 156 -3.01 -17.32 -11.59
CA GLY A 156 -1.88 -17.43 -10.65
C GLY A 156 -1.17 -16.11 -10.31
N ASN A 157 -1.65 -14.97 -10.80
CA ASN A 157 -1.08 -13.65 -10.51
C ASN A 157 -2.07 -12.77 -9.76
N PHE A 158 -1.55 -11.91 -8.89
CA PHE A 158 -2.31 -10.86 -8.23
C PHE A 158 -2.56 -9.70 -9.20
N VAL A 159 -3.81 -9.26 -9.28
CA VAL A 159 -4.23 -8.15 -10.13
C VAL A 159 -5.17 -7.20 -9.37
N PRO A 160 -5.16 -5.89 -9.69
CA PRO A 160 -6.17 -4.97 -9.16
C PRO A 160 -7.58 -5.38 -9.60
N THR A 161 -8.57 -5.23 -8.73
CA THR A 161 -9.98 -5.44 -9.12
C THR A 161 -10.56 -4.24 -9.87
N GLY A 162 -9.97 -3.06 -9.69
CA GLY A 162 -10.48 -1.78 -10.18
C GLY A 162 -11.45 -1.08 -9.23
N LYS A 163 -11.80 -1.70 -8.09
CA LYS A 163 -12.66 -1.10 -7.06
C LYS A 163 -11.97 0.08 -6.36
N TYR A 164 -10.70 -0.09 -6.02
CA TYR A 164 -9.86 0.93 -5.41
C TYR A 164 -8.57 1.09 -6.22
N SER A 165 -8.05 2.30 -6.24
CA SER A 165 -6.76 2.64 -6.87
C SER A 165 -5.63 2.71 -5.83
N HIS A 166 -5.98 3.01 -4.58
CA HIS A 166 -5.04 3.24 -3.48
C HIS A 166 -5.43 2.45 -2.24
N ILE A 167 -4.41 2.06 -1.46
CA ILE A 167 -4.56 1.68 -0.07
C ILE A 167 -3.80 2.70 0.78
N LEU A 168 -4.33 3.00 1.96
CA LEU A 168 -3.60 3.77 2.94
C LEU A 168 -3.97 3.35 4.35
N ALA A 169 -3.07 3.57 5.29
CA ALA A 169 -3.35 3.40 6.70
C ALA A 169 -2.60 4.45 7.50
N ALA A 170 -3.16 4.78 8.67
CA ALA A 170 -2.49 5.62 9.63
C ALA A 170 -2.64 5.04 11.04
N SER A 171 -1.77 5.50 11.93
CA SER A 171 -1.79 5.20 13.35
C SER A 171 -1.46 6.47 14.14
N GLN A 172 -1.82 6.51 15.41
CA GLN A 172 -1.46 7.65 16.27
C GLN A 172 0.01 7.59 16.67
N GLY A 173 0.72 8.73 16.56
CA GLY A 173 2.08 8.88 17.07
C GLY A 173 2.12 9.56 18.45
N LYS A 174 3.31 9.59 19.06
CA LYS A 174 3.54 10.31 20.33
C LYS A 174 3.28 11.83 20.24
N LYS A 175 3.53 12.41 19.06
CA LYS A 175 3.50 13.87 18.82
C LYS A 175 2.47 14.32 17.79
N ARG A 176 1.92 13.39 16.99
CA ARG A 176 1.02 13.68 15.87
C ARG A 176 -0.24 12.84 16.03
N SER A 177 -1.40 13.48 15.86
CA SER A 177 -2.68 12.82 16.03
C SER A 177 -2.91 11.80 14.91
N PHE A 178 -3.80 10.84 15.17
CA PHE A 178 -4.25 9.91 14.13
C PHE A 178 -4.83 10.65 12.91
N SER A 179 -5.64 11.68 13.14
CA SER A 179 -6.28 12.48 12.08
C SER A 179 -5.24 13.20 11.20
N ASP A 180 -4.19 13.77 11.81
CA ASP A 180 -3.12 14.42 11.06
C ASP A 180 -2.33 13.42 10.22
N ASN A 181 -2.01 12.24 10.77
CA ASN A 181 -1.36 11.17 10.00
C ASN A 181 -2.26 10.67 8.87
N LEU A 182 -3.55 10.45 9.11
CA LEU A 182 -4.47 10.03 8.05
C LEU A 182 -4.60 11.08 6.95
N ARG A 183 -4.67 12.36 7.31
CA ARG A 183 -4.68 13.47 6.35
C ARG A 183 -3.41 13.51 5.52
N HIS A 184 -2.25 13.21 6.11
CA HIS A 184 -0.99 13.09 5.40
C HIS A 184 -1.07 12.06 4.27
N GLU A 185 -1.50 10.84 4.59
CA GLU A 185 -1.61 9.76 3.60
C GLU A 185 -2.64 10.08 2.51
N ARG A 186 -3.73 10.76 2.85
CA ARG A 186 -4.69 11.26 1.86
C ARG A 186 -4.08 12.28 0.90
N LEU A 187 -3.18 13.14 1.37
CA LEU A 187 -2.49 14.11 0.52
C LEU A 187 -1.52 13.44 -0.46
N HIS A 188 -0.96 12.28 -0.13
CA HIS A 188 -0.23 11.45 -1.11
C HIS A 188 -1.16 10.94 -2.22
N VAL A 189 -2.41 10.57 -1.91
CA VAL A 189 -3.41 10.27 -2.95
C VAL A 189 -3.69 11.48 -3.85
N PHE A 190 -3.76 12.69 -3.30
CA PHE A 190 -3.87 13.90 -4.12
C PHE A 190 -2.64 14.13 -5.01
N TRP A 191 -1.43 13.91 -4.49
CA TRP A 191 -0.21 13.96 -5.29
C TRP A 191 -0.28 13.01 -6.48
N ASP A 192 -0.82 11.82 -6.25
CA ASP A 192 -0.93 10.76 -7.24
C ASP A 192 -2.01 11.02 -8.30
N GLU A 193 -3.19 11.47 -7.89
CA GLU A 193 -4.38 11.56 -8.74
C GLU A 193 -4.64 12.97 -9.30
N ASP A 194 -4.24 14.02 -8.58
CA ASP A 194 -4.49 15.40 -8.97
C ASP A 194 -3.28 16.00 -9.71
N SER A 195 -3.34 15.92 -11.05
CA SER A 195 -2.30 16.50 -11.92
C SER A 195 -2.07 17.99 -11.65
N VAL A 196 -3.11 18.77 -11.37
CA VAL A 196 -2.99 20.21 -11.11
C VAL A 196 -2.24 20.47 -9.81
N PHE A 197 -2.55 19.72 -8.75
CA PHE A 197 -1.82 19.78 -7.48
C PHE A 197 -0.33 19.44 -7.67
N ARG A 198 -0.04 18.32 -8.33
CA ARG A 198 1.33 17.85 -8.57
C ARG A 198 2.12 18.81 -9.45
N GLU A 199 1.56 19.24 -10.58
CA GLU A 199 2.24 20.14 -11.52
C GLU A 199 2.52 21.50 -10.91
N ARG A 200 1.57 22.05 -10.15
CA ARG A 200 1.78 23.31 -9.42
C ARG A 200 2.93 23.20 -8.42
N ALA A 201 2.93 22.14 -7.61
CA ALA A 201 4.01 21.92 -6.65
C ALA A 201 5.37 21.75 -7.36
N GLN A 202 5.43 20.98 -8.43
CA GLN A 202 6.66 20.81 -9.22
C GLN A 202 7.16 22.12 -9.84
N GLN A 203 6.26 22.98 -10.33
CA GLN A 203 6.61 24.31 -10.82
C GLN A 203 7.18 25.18 -9.70
N GLU A 204 6.50 25.22 -8.55
CA GLU A 204 6.96 25.99 -7.39
C GLU A 204 8.33 25.49 -6.89
N TRP A 205 8.57 24.18 -6.85
CA TRP A 205 9.88 23.60 -6.51
C TRP A 205 11.00 24.10 -7.42
N LYS A 206 10.73 24.14 -8.74
CA LYS A 206 11.68 24.63 -9.75
C LYS A 206 12.01 26.12 -9.60
N THR A 207 11.12 26.90 -8.98
CA THR A 207 11.37 28.32 -8.71
C THR A 207 12.14 28.60 -7.43
N LEU A 208 12.26 27.61 -6.53
CA LEU A 208 13.06 27.74 -5.31
C LEU A 208 14.55 27.90 -5.65
N SER A 209 15.24 28.73 -4.87
CA SER A 209 16.70 28.84 -4.93
C SER A 209 17.36 27.54 -4.46
N GLU A 210 18.61 27.31 -4.83
CA GLU A 210 19.35 26.14 -4.36
C GLU A 210 19.48 26.15 -2.83
N GLU A 211 19.70 27.32 -2.21
CA GLU A 211 19.74 27.46 -0.76
C GLU A 211 18.41 27.05 -0.09
N GLU A 212 17.28 27.39 -0.71
CA GLU A 212 15.95 26.99 -0.21
C GLU A 212 15.73 25.48 -0.35
N ARG A 213 16.07 24.90 -1.50
CA ARG A 213 15.99 23.44 -1.70
C ARG A 213 16.87 22.69 -0.71
N GLN A 214 18.08 23.17 -0.45
CA GLN A 214 18.99 22.57 0.54
C GLN A 214 18.44 22.67 1.97
N LYS A 215 17.77 23.78 2.34
CA LYS A 215 17.08 23.89 3.64
C LYS A 215 15.96 22.85 3.75
N ILE A 216 15.18 22.65 2.69
CA ILE A 216 14.09 21.66 2.68
C ILE A 216 14.64 20.23 2.73
N ARG A 217 15.68 19.92 1.95
CA ARG A 217 16.34 18.60 1.99
C ARG A 217 16.77 18.22 3.41
N LYS A 218 17.32 19.18 4.18
CA LYS A 218 17.66 18.97 5.60
C LYS A 218 16.45 18.66 6.49
N THR A 219 15.28 19.21 6.23
CA THR A 219 14.06 18.88 7.00
C THR A 219 13.45 17.54 6.59
N LEU A 220 13.84 17.01 5.43
CA LEU A 220 13.44 15.71 4.87
C LEU A 220 14.57 14.67 4.93
N HIS A 221 15.51 14.82 5.88
CA HIS A 221 16.69 13.97 5.98
C HIS A 221 16.39 12.47 6.20
N GLN A 222 15.17 12.11 6.60
CA GLN A 222 14.77 10.72 6.76
C GLN A 222 14.43 9.99 5.46
N TYR A 223 14.27 10.71 4.34
CA TYR A 223 13.96 10.13 3.02
C TYR A 223 15.25 9.95 2.19
N ALA A 224 15.19 9.15 1.12
CA ALA A 224 16.30 8.95 0.20
C ALA A 224 16.70 10.29 -0.46
N GLN A 225 17.89 10.81 -0.15
CA GLN A 225 18.30 12.17 -0.53
C GLN A 225 18.57 12.31 -2.02
N GLU A 226 18.93 11.21 -2.67
CA GLU A 226 19.14 11.05 -4.10
C GLU A 226 17.82 10.97 -4.89
N ASN A 227 16.70 10.64 -4.22
CA ASN A 227 15.40 10.53 -4.87
C ASN A 227 14.70 11.90 -4.89
N GLU A 228 15.07 12.75 -5.85
CA GLU A 228 14.49 14.09 -5.96
C GLU A 228 12.96 14.06 -6.10
N ALA A 229 12.41 13.11 -6.85
CA ALA A 229 10.96 12.99 -7.03
C ALA A 229 10.22 12.81 -5.68
N GLN A 230 10.70 11.90 -4.83
CA GLN A 230 10.16 11.67 -3.49
C GLN A 230 10.30 12.91 -2.61
N LEU A 231 11.42 13.63 -2.70
CA LEU A 231 11.61 14.86 -1.92
C LEU A 231 10.65 15.99 -2.32
N VAL A 232 10.37 16.14 -3.62
CA VAL A 232 9.37 17.13 -4.09
C VAL A 232 7.97 16.76 -3.61
N GLU A 233 7.61 15.49 -3.70
CA GLU A 233 6.33 14.96 -3.20
C GLU A 233 6.14 15.26 -1.71
N GLU A 234 7.09 14.84 -0.88
CA GLU A 234 7.05 15.02 0.57
C GLU A 234 7.00 16.49 0.98
N TRP A 235 7.74 17.35 0.28
CA TRP A 235 7.67 18.78 0.48
C TRP A 235 6.29 19.34 0.13
N ALA A 236 5.71 18.92 -1.00
CA ALA A 236 4.39 19.36 -1.45
C ALA A 236 3.29 18.95 -0.46
N VAL A 237 3.33 17.68 -0.02
CA VAL A 237 2.39 17.12 0.96
C VAL A 237 2.47 17.88 2.29
N LYS A 238 3.66 18.06 2.86
CA LYS A 238 3.83 18.81 4.14
C LYS A 238 3.39 20.26 4.04
N ARG A 239 3.59 20.90 2.89
CA ARG A 239 3.13 22.27 2.65
C ARG A 239 1.61 22.35 2.52
N ALA A 240 0.99 21.43 1.78
CA ALA A 240 -0.47 21.32 1.68
C ALA A 240 -1.11 21.01 3.04
N GLU A 241 -0.39 20.25 3.87
CA GLU A 241 -0.80 19.97 5.24
C GLU A 241 -0.85 21.26 6.07
N THR A 242 0.25 22.02 6.08
CA THR A 242 0.43 23.25 6.86
C THR A 242 -0.53 24.36 6.43
N SER A 243 -0.76 24.50 5.13
CA SER A 243 -1.66 25.52 4.56
C SER A 243 -3.14 25.20 4.74
N ARG A 244 -3.48 24.07 5.37
CA ARG A 244 -4.86 23.55 5.50
C ARG A 244 -5.61 23.60 4.17
N MET A 245 -4.94 23.22 3.07
CA MET A 245 -5.62 23.09 1.79
C MET A 245 -6.88 22.23 1.98
N SER A 246 -8.00 22.77 1.47
CA SER A 246 -9.26 22.05 1.41
C SER A 246 -9.02 20.76 0.62
N ILE A 247 -9.19 19.63 1.29
CA ILE A 247 -9.30 18.32 0.65
C ILE A 247 -10.77 17.99 0.31
N GLU A 248 -11.68 18.92 0.63
CA GLU A 248 -13.09 18.96 0.19
C GLU A 248 -13.19 19.37 -1.28
#